data_AF-A0A0D7Q717-F1
#
_entry.id   AF-A0A0D7Q717-F1
#
_cell.length_a   1.000
_cell.length_b   1.000
_cell.length_c   1.000
_cell.angle_alpha   90.00
_cell.angle_beta   90.00
_cell.angle_gamma   90.00
#
_symmetry.space_group_name_H-M   'P 1'
#
loop_
_entity.id
_entity.type
_entity.pdbx_description
1 polymer ?
#
loop_
_entity_poly.entity_id
_entity_poly.type
_entity_poly.pdbx_seq_one_letter_code
_entity_poly.pdbx_strand_id
1 'polypeptide(L)' 'MASERPPFLPLRRGLNAITAGWQNLIKCFRDRYRPELHYMRGPGPKWHAKHSMSSAARLSTAT' A
#
# COMPACT_ATOMS: atom_id res chain seq x y z
N MET A 1 -36.69 -32.18 28.91
CA MET A 1 -36.78 -30.95 28.10
C MET A 1 -35.48 -30.82 27.30
N ALA A 2 -35.44 -31.43 26.12
CA ALA A 2 -34.25 -31.43 25.27
C ALA A 2 -34.22 -30.15 24.42
N SER A 3 -33.13 -29.41 24.52
CA SER A 3 -32.88 -28.22 23.71
C SER A 3 -32.50 -28.66 22.29
N GLU A 4 -33.48 -28.70 21.39
CA GLU A 4 -33.31 -28.90 19.96
C GLU A 4 -32.60 -27.67 19.37
N ARG A 5 -31.27 -27.74 19.24
CA ARG A 5 -30.52 -26.77 18.42
C ARG A 5 -30.85 -27.08 16.95
N PRO A 6 -31.34 -26.11 16.16
CA PRO A 6 -31.80 -26.40 14.81
C PRO A 6 -30.64 -26.93 13.96
N PRO A 7 -30.82 -28.04 13.21
CA PRO A 7 -29.70 -28.77 12.62
C PRO A 7 -29.13 -28.14 11.35
N PHE A 8 -29.71 -27.05 10.83
CA PHE A 8 -29.31 -26.51 9.54
C PHE A 8 -29.19 -25.00 9.53
N LEU A 9 -27.99 -24.52 9.82
CA LEU A 9 -27.49 -23.22 9.35
C LEU A 9 -26.29 -23.38 8.38
N PRO A 10 -26.28 -24.34 7.43
CA PRO A 10 -25.14 -24.54 6.54
C PRO A 10 -24.91 -23.29 5.68
N LEU A 11 -25.99 -22.59 5.32
CA LEU A 11 -25.94 -21.33 4.59
C LEU A 11 -25.19 -20.25 5.38
N ARG A 12 -25.44 -20.14 6.70
CA ARG A 12 -24.71 -19.19 7.55
C ARG A 12 -23.24 -19.56 7.65
N ARG A 13 -22.92 -20.85 7.67
CA ARG A 13 -21.53 -21.33 7.67
C ARG A 13 -20.80 -20.97 6.37
N GLY A 14 -21.45 -21.12 5.22
CA GLY A 14 -20.92 -20.71 3.92
C GLY A 14 -20.74 -19.19 3.81
N LEU A 15 -21.73 -18.41 4.22
CA LEU A 15 -21.63 -16.94 4.25
C LEU A 15 -20.50 -16.47 5.17
N ASN A 16 -20.34 -17.07 6.35
CA ASN A 16 -19.24 -16.76 7.26
C ASN A 16 -17.86 -17.06 6.62
N ALA A 17 -17.72 -18.15 5.86
CA ALA A 17 -16.49 -18.47 5.16
C ALA A 17 -16.17 -17.44 4.07
N ILE A 18 -17.19 -17.00 3.31
CA ILE A 18 -17.06 -15.94 2.31
C ILE A 18 -16.64 -14.63 3.00
N THR A 19 -17.35 -14.20 4.04
CA THR A 19 -17.02 -12.98 4.79
C THR A 19 -15.62 -13.03 5.39
N ALA A 20 -15.19 -14.16 5.95
CA ALA A 20 -13.83 -14.34 6.47
C ALA A 20 -12.77 -14.23 5.36
N GLY A 21 -13.02 -14.83 4.19
CA GLY A 21 -12.15 -14.67 3.01
C GLY A 21 -12.04 -13.21 2.56
N TRP A 22 -13.17 -12.51 2.46
CA TRP A 22 -13.22 -11.09 2.11
C TRP A 22 -12.48 -10.21 3.13
N GLN A 23 -12.62 -10.47 4.43
CA GLN A 23 -11.89 -9.73 5.47
C GLN A 23 -10.37 -9.92 5.36
N ASN A 24 -9.91 -11.13 5.02
CA ASN A 24 -8.48 -11.40 4.82
C ASN A 24 -7.94 -10.69 3.57
N LEU A 25 -8.71 -10.68 2.47
CA LEU A 25 -8.34 -9.94 1.26
C LEU A 25 -8.23 -8.43 1.53
N ILE A 26 -9.21 -7.85 2.23
CA ILE A 26 -9.18 -6.43 2.61
C ILE A 26 -7.98 -6.15 3.51
N LYS A 27 -7.65 -7.03 4.47
CA LYS A 27 -6.44 -6.87 5.32
C LYS A 27 -5.15 -6.84 4.50
N CYS A 28 -4.99 -7.71 3.51
CA CYS A 28 -3.83 -7.72 2.62
C CYS A 28 -3.75 -6.43 1.77
N PHE A 29 -4.88 -5.98 1.22
CA PHE A 29 -4.93 -4.77 0.40
C PHE A 29 -4.82 -3.46 1.19
N ARG A 30 -5.19 -3.49 2.48
CA ARG A 30 -5.07 -2.33 3.37
C ARG A 30 -3.62 -2.04 3.76
N ASP A 31 -2.66 -2.87 3.36
CA ASP A 31 -1.27 -2.46 3.48
C ASP A 31 -1.07 -1.18 2.66
N ARG A 32 -0.62 -0.14 3.35
CA ARG A 32 -0.47 1.18 2.75
C ARG A 32 0.61 1.02 1.71
N TYR A 33 0.30 1.22 0.42
CA TYR A 33 1.34 1.36 -0.60
C TYR A 33 2.35 2.39 -0.09
N ARG A 34 3.55 1.93 0.26
CA ARG A 34 4.66 2.70 0.83
C ARG A 34 5.62 3.02 -0.31
N PRO A 35 5.34 4.06 -1.12
CA PRO A 35 6.23 4.46 -2.21
C PRO A 35 7.64 4.80 -1.71
N GLU A 36 7.77 5.10 -0.42
CA GLU A 36 8.99 5.35 0.34
C GLU A 36 10.00 4.18 0.26
N LEU A 37 9.54 2.93 0.14
CA LEU A 37 10.40 1.76 -0.07
C LEU A 37 10.78 1.54 -1.53
N HIS A 38 10.07 2.19 -2.46
CA HIS A 38 10.19 1.95 -3.90
C HIS A 38 10.84 3.11 -4.65
N TYR A 39 10.92 4.29 -4.05
CA TYR A 39 11.63 5.46 -4.55
C TYR A 39 13.03 5.62 -3.92
N MET A 40 13.75 4.52 -3.76
CA MET A 40 15.19 4.54 -3.44
C MET A 40 16.07 4.77 -4.68
N ARG A 41 15.47 5.21 -5.79
CA ARG A 41 16.19 5.87 -6.87
C ARG A 41 16.02 7.37 -6.66
N GLY A 42 17.05 7.99 -6.09
CA GLY A 42 17.18 9.44 -6.03
C GLY A 42 17.06 10.08 -7.42
N PRO A 43 17.13 11.42 -7.49
CA PRO A 43 16.96 12.12 -8.75
C PRO A 43 17.89 11.58 -9.85
N GLY A 44 17.31 11.18 -10.98
CA GLY A 44 18.08 10.62 -12.08
C GLY A 44 19.02 11.64 -12.75
N PRO A 45 19.93 11.20 -13.65
CA PRO A 45 20.89 12.08 -14.33
C PRO A 45 20.23 13.26 -15.07
N LYS A 46 19.03 13.06 -15.63
CA LYS A 46 18.23 14.13 -16.26
C LYS A 46 17.79 15.21 -15.28
N TRP A 47 17.51 14.85 -14.03
CA TRP A 47 17.17 15.83 -12.99
C TRP A 47 18.41 16.64 -12.61
N HIS A 48 19.57 15.99 -12.46
CA HIS A 48 20.82 16.68 -12.15
C HIS A 48 21.24 17.65 -13.26
N ALA A 49 21.15 17.26 -14.54
CA ALA A 49 21.47 18.14 -15.66
C ALA A 49 20.62 19.43 -15.69
N LYS A 50 19.36 19.37 -15.25
CA LYS A 50 18.48 20.54 -15.19
C LYS A 50 18.81 21.48 -14.01
N HIS A 51 19.26 20.94 -12.88
CA HIS A 51 19.47 21.71 -11.65
C HIS A 51 20.93 22.11 -11.43
N SER A 52 21.89 21.43 -12.06
CA SER A 52 23.32 21.75 -12.01
C SER A 52 23.62 23.13 -12.60
N MET A 53 22.86 23.54 -13.63
CA MET A 53 22.94 24.88 -14.23
C MET A 53 22.57 25.99 -13.22
N SER A 54 21.62 25.73 -12.32
CA SER A 54 21.21 26.67 -11.28
C SER A 54 22.23 26.76 -10.14
N SER A 55 22.90 25.65 -9.79
CA SER A 55 23.98 25.67 -8.80
C SER A 55 25.25 26.34 -9.32
N ALA A 56 25.61 26.14 -10.60
CA ALA A 56 26.80 26.77 -11.20
C ALA A 56 26.65 28.30 -11.28
N ALA A 57 25.45 28.80 -11.63
CA ALA A 57 25.18 30.24 -11.67
C ALA A 57 25.33 30.93 -10.30
N ARG A 58 25.08 30.23 -9.18
CA ARG A 58 25.24 30.80 -7.83
C ARG A 58 26.68 30.80 -7.32
N LEU A 59 27.53 29.93 -7.86
CA LEU A 59 28.95 29.87 -7.47
C LEU A 59 29.81 30.92 -8.18
N SER A 60 29.39 31.41 -9.35
CA SER A 60 30.10 32.47 -10.09
C SER A 60 29.87 33.89 -9.56
N THR A 61 28.90 34.12 -8.68
CA THR A 61 28.61 35.46 -8.11
C THR A 61 29.25 35.69 -6.74
N ALA A 62 30.09 34.76 -6.26
CA ALA A 62 30.72 34.80 -4.94
C ALA A 62 32.25 35.01 -5.00
N THR A 63 32.80 35.41 -6.15
CA THR A 63 34.19 35.83 -6.34
C THR A 63 34.21 37.25 -6.87
#